data_AF-A0A238YVD2-F1
#
_entry.id   AF-A0A238YVD2-F1
#
_cell.length_a   1.000
_cell.length_b   1.000
_cell.length_c   1.000
_cell.angle_alpha   90.00
_cell.angle_beta   90.00
_cell.angle_gamma   90.00
#
_symmetry.space_group_name_H-M   'P 1'
#
loop_
_entity.id
_entity.type
_entity.pdbx_description
1 polymer ?
#
loop_
_entity_poly.entity_id
_entity_poly.type
_entity_poly.pdbx_seq_one_letter_code
_entity_poly.pdbx_strand_id
1 'polypeptide(L)'
;MFAPLIIVFAFAGMINRMSAATAQLVFYSFAAVMGLSISWIFAVFTGVSIAQTFFVTAVAFAGLSLYGYTTKKDLSGLGTFLMMGVIGLIVAMVINIFPQSPAMMFAISIIGVLIFAALTAYDTQAIKNEYVAHAAQGDQEWLQKSAIMGALRLGRVANVVEIAEQRAPGM
;
A
#
# COMPACT_ATOMS: atom_id res chain seq x y z
N MET A 1 4.05 -10.83 -11.82
CA MET A 1 4.66 -10.31 -10.57
C MET A 1 5.13 -8.86 -10.66
N PHE A 2 5.91 -8.40 -11.65
CA PHE A 2 6.38 -6.99 -11.68
C PHE A 2 5.47 -5.98 -12.40
N ALA A 3 4.47 -6.45 -13.16
CA ALA A 3 3.50 -5.61 -13.85
C ALA A 3 2.80 -4.56 -12.94
N PRO A 4 2.44 -4.86 -11.68
CA PRO A 4 1.80 -3.89 -10.79
C PRO A 4 2.69 -2.69 -10.45
N LEU A 5 3.99 -2.91 -10.21
CA LEU A 5 4.94 -1.85 -9.89
C LEU A 5 5.07 -0.86 -11.04
N ILE A 6 5.20 -1.37 -12.27
CA ILE A 6 5.32 -0.54 -13.48
C ILE A 6 4.06 0.32 -13.66
N ILE A 7 2.87 -0.25 -13.41
CA ILE A 7 1.61 0.48 -13.55
C ILE A 7 1.46 1.54 -12.47
N VAL A 8 1.82 1.26 -11.20
CA VAL A 8 1.76 2.25 -10.11
C VAL A 8 2.67 3.45 -10.38
N PHE A 9 3.90 3.22 -10.88
CA PHE A 9 4.81 4.32 -11.23
C PHE A 9 4.36 5.10 -12.47
N ALA A 10 3.85 4.42 -13.50
CA ALA A 10 3.30 5.07 -14.70
C ALA A 10 2.05 5.91 -14.39
N PHE A 11 1.20 5.45 -13.47
CA PHE A 11 0.01 6.19 -13.03
C PHE A 11 0.32 7.42 -12.20
N ALA A 12 1.28 7.32 -11.28
CA ALA A 12 1.63 8.42 -10.40
C ALA A 12 2.07 9.67 -11.20
N GLY A 13 2.67 9.48 -12.38
CA GLY A 13 3.06 10.58 -13.27
C GLY A 13 1.95 11.12 -14.19
N MET A 14 0.93 10.31 -14.51
CA MET A 14 -0.14 10.68 -15.46
C MET A 14 -1.44 11.15 -14.82
N ILE A 15 -1.68 10.85 -13.54
CA ILE A 15 -2.99 11.10 -12.90
C ILE A 15 -3.41 12.57 -12.87
N ASN A 16 -2.45 13.49 -12.75
CA ASN A 16 -2.71 14.93 -12.75
C ASN A 16 -3.17 15.48 -14.12
N ARG A 17 -3.00 14.71 -15.20
CA ARG A 17 -3.38 15.11 -16.58
C ARG A 17 -4.61 14.35 -17.11
N MET A 18 -5.20 13.46 -16.32
CA MET A 18 -6.30 12.60 -16.74
C MET A 18 -7.66 13.11 -16.25
N SER A 19 -8.71 12.90 -17.04
CA SER A 19 -10.10 13.09 -16.59
C SER A 19 -10.49 12.05 -15.53
N ALA A 20 -11.53 12.31 -14.74
CA ALA A 20 -12.00 11.38 -13.72
C ALA A 20 -12.43 10.02 -14.32
N ALA A 21 -13.13 10.05 -15.46
CA ALA A 21 -13.56 8.84 -16.17
C ALA A 21 -12.36 8.01 -16.67
N THR A 22 -11.33 8.69 -17.21
CA THR A 22 -10.09 8.02 -17.61
C THR A 22 -9.42 7.37 -16.41
N ALA A 23 -9.25 8.10 -15.30
CA ALA A 23 -8.62 7.60 -14.09
C ALA A 23 -9.34 6.36 -13.52
N GLN A 24 -10.68 6.30 -13.58
CA GLN A 24 -11.47 5.13 -13.17
C GLN A 24 -11.20 3.92 -14.07
N LEU A 25 -11.25 4.11 -15.39
CA LEU A 25 -10.99 3.03 -16.35
C LEU A 25 -9.60 2.45 -16.16
N VAL A 26 -8.60 3.32 -15.99
CA VAL A 26 -7.25 2.83 -15.80
C VAL A 26 -7.16 2.13 -14.44
N PHE A 27 -7.75 2.64 -13.35
CA PHE A 27 -7.76 1.97 -12.04
C PHE A 27 -8.38 0.57 -12.09
N TYR A 28 -9.50 0.38 -12.80
CA TYR A 28 -10.08 -0.96 -12.97
C TYR A 28 -9.18 -1.87 -13.80
N SER A 29 -8.54 -1.34 -14.84
CA SER A 29 -7.56 -2.09 -15.63
C SER A 29 -6.37 -2.52 -14.77
N PHE A 30 -5.87 -1.64 -13.90
CA PHE A 30 -4.83 -1.95 -12.93
C PHE A 30 -5.28 -3.05 -11.96
N ALA A 31 -6.48 -2.95 -11.38
CA ALA A 31 -7.02 -3.95 -10.46
C ALA A 31 -7.18 -5.33 -11.14
N ALA A 32 -7.64 -5.35 -12.40
CA ALA A 32 -7.75 -6.60 -13.18
C ALA A 32 -6.38 -7.23 -13.45
N VAL A 33 -5.38 -6.43 -13.87
CA VAL A 33 -4.01 -6.91 -14.08
C VAL A 33 -3.39 -7.38 -12.77
N MET A 34 -3.64 -6.69 -11.66
CA MET A 34 -3.20 -7.10 -10.32
C MET A 34 -3.76 -8.47 -9.96
N GLY A 35 -5.08 -8.65 -10.09
CA GLY A 35 -5.74 -9.93 -9.82
C GLY A 35 -5.20 -11.08 -10.68
N LEU A 36 -5.03 -10.85 -11.99
CA LEU A 36 -4.41 -11.83 -12.88
C LEU A 36 -2.97 -12.15 -12.47
N SER A 37 -2.20 -11.15 -12.04
CA SER A 37 -0.80 -11.34 -11.63
C SER A 37 -0.66 -12.18 -10.36
N ILE A 38 -1.66 -12.14 -9.47
CA ILE A 38 -1.70 -12.91 -8.22
C ILE A 38 -2.32 -14.30 -8.45
N SER A 39 -3.05 -14.53 -9.55
CA SER A 39 -3.78 -15.79 -9.80
C SER A 39 -2.96 -17.08 -9.67
N TRP A 40 -1.63 -17.02 -9.86
CA TRP A 40 -0.73 -18.15 -9.68
C TRP A 40 -0.75 -18.72 -8.24
N ILE A 41 -1.11 -17.93 -7.22
CA ILE A 41 -1.17 -18.40 -5.83
C ILE A 41 -2.18 -19.54 -5.65
N PHE A 42 -3.25 -19.56 -6.45
CA PHE A 42 -4.27 -20.62 -6.41
C PHE A 42 -3.73 -21.97 -6.91
N ALA A 43 -2.61 -21.97 -7.63
CA ALA A 43 -1.94 -23.20 -8.07
C ALA A 43 -0.97 -23.77 -7.02
N VAL A 44 -0.54 -22.96 -6.04
CA VAL A 44 0.53 -23.32 -5.09
C VAL A 44 0.02 -23.42 -3.64
N PHE A 45 -0.96 -22.61 -3.27
CA PHE A 45 -1.49 -22.55 -1.91
C PHE A 45 -2.90 -23.13 -1.81
N THR A 46 -3.25 -23.60 -0.61
CA THR A 46 -4.61 -24.09 -0.34
C THR A 46 -5.62 -22.94 -0.26
N GLY A 47 -6.87 -23.21 -0.61
CA GLY A 47 -7.94 -22.22 -0.48
C GLY A 47 -8.12 -21.70 0.96
N VAL A 48 -7.84 -22.54 1.97
CA VAL A 48 -7.90 -22.13 3.39
C VAL A 48 -6.80 -21.11 3.71
N SER A 49 -5.56 -21.37 3.31
CA SER A 49 -4.43 -20.45 3.53
C SER A 49 -4.67 -19.10 2.84
N ILE A 50 -5.17 -19.13 1.59
CA ILE A 50 -5.50 -17.92 0.83
C ILE A 50 -6.60 -17.12 1.55
N ALA A 51 -7.68 -17.78 1.95
CA ALA A 51 -8.78 -17.12 2.65
C ALA A 51 -8.34 -16.51 3.98
N GLN A 52 -7.56 -17.25 4.79
CA GLN A 52 -7.05 -16.76 6.06
C GLN A 52 -6.19 -15.50 5.89
N THR A 53 -5.19 -15.55 5.00
CA THR A 53 -4.32 -14.39 4.73
C THR A 53 -5.14 -13.20 4.21
N PHE A 54 -6.10 -13.44 3.32
CA PHE A 54 -7.00 -12.39 2.81
C PHE A 54 -7.82 -11.73 3.93
N PHE A 55 -8.49 -12.52 4.77
CA PHE A 55 -9.33 -11.95 5.83
C PHE A 55 -8.51 -11.23 6.90
N VAL A 56 -7.35 -11.79 7.29
CA VAL A 56 -6.46 -11.15 8.27
C VAL A 56 -5.97 -9.79 7.75
N THR A 57 -5.47 -9.75 6.50
CA THR A 57 -4.99 -8.50 5.89
C THR A 57 -6.12 -7.50 5.67
N ALA A 58 -7.30 -7.93 5.21
CA ALA A 58 -8.46 -7.08 5.00
C ALA A 58 -8.95 -6.46 6.32
N VAL A 59 -9.08 -7.25 7.39
CA VAL A 59 -9.52 -6.77 8.71
C VAL A 59 -8.49 -5.82 9.32
N ALA A 60 -7.19 -6.15 9.24
CA ALA A 60 -6.13 -5.28 9.72
C ALA A 60 -6.14 -3.93 8.99
N PHE A 61 -6.20 -3.96 7.66
CA PHE A 61 -6.27 -2.75 6.84
C PHE A 61 -7.52 -1.92 7.15
N ALA A 62 -8.69 -2.55 7.25
CA ALA A 62 -9.94 -1.87 7.58
C ALA A 62 -9.89 -1.23 8.98
N GLY A 63 -9.36 -1.93 9.98
CA GLY A 63 -9.21 -1.42 11.34
C GLY A 63 -8.25 -0.23 11.41
N LEU A 64 -7.09 -0.32 10.75
CA LEU A 64 -6.11 0.76 10.70
C LEU A 64 -6.62 1.98 9.92
N SER A 65 -7.33 1.75 8.82
CA SER A 65 -7.95 2.83 8.05
C SER A 65 -9.05 3.52 8.85
N LEU A 66 -9.91 2.76 9.54
CA LEU A 66 -10.92 3.32 10.44
C LEU A 66 -10.27 4.14 11.57
N TYR A 67 -9.19 3.63 12.16
CA TYR A 67 -8.42 4.38 13.15
C TYR A 67 -7.84 5.68 12.57
N GLY A 68 -7.18 5.64 11.42
CA GLY A 68 -6.64 6.83 10.74
C GLY A 68 -7.71 7.87 10.38
N TYR A 69 -8.90 7.41 10.00
CA TYR A 69 -10.03 8.27 9.67
C TYR A 69 -10.65 8.95 10.91
N THR A 70 -10.77 8.21 12.02
CA THR A 70 -11.48 8.67 13.23
C THR A 70 -10.58 9.34 14.26
N THR A 71 -9.27 9.06 14.24
CA THR A 71 -8.33 9.61 15.21
C THR A 71 -8.22 11.14 15.08
N LYS A 72 -8.19 11.80 16.25
CA LYS A 72 -8.04 13.27 16.36
C LYS A 72 -6.59 13.71 16.55
N LYS A 73 -5.68 12.76 16.81
CA LYS A 73 -4.25 13.05 16.90
C LYS A 73 -3.73 13.34 15.51
N ASP A 74 -2.95 14.40 15.36
CA ASP A 74 -2.29 14.69 14.11
C ASP A 74 -1.15 13.70 13.87
N LEU A 75 -1.28 12.87 12.83
CA LEU A 75 -0.26 11.92 12.40
C LEU A 75 0.71 12.53 11.39
N SER A 76 0.51 13.80 10.96
CA SER A 76 1.32 14.46 9.95
C SER A 76 2.83 14.36 10.22
N GLY A 77 3.24 14.59 11.47
CA GLY A 77 4.62 14.51 11.92
C GLY A 77 5.22 13.10 11.95
N LEU A 78 4.38 12.06 12.02
CA LEU A 78 4.81 10.66 12.00
C LEU A 78 5.16 10.18 10.58
N GLY A 79 4.53 10.77 9.55
CA GLY A 79 4.73 10.37 8.15
C GLY A 79 6.19 10.41 7.70
N THR A 80 6.91 11.50 7.97
CA THR A 80 8.32 11.64 7.59
C THR A 80 9.20 10.59 8.27
N PHE A 81 8.96 10.32 9.57
CA PHE A 81 9.69 9.31 10.31
C PHE A 81 9.45 7.90 9.76
N LEU A 82 8.19 7.57 9.44
CA LEU A 82 7.84 6.27 8.86
C LEU A 82 8.44 6.09 7.46
N MET A 83 8.47 7.14 6.64
CA MET A 83 9.12 7.10 5.32
C MET A 83 10.64 6.90 5.43
N MET A 84 11.30 7.52 6.41
CA MET A 84 12.69 7.21 6.72
C MET A 84 12.87 5.76 7.20
N GLY A 85 11.92 5.25 7.97
CA GLY A 85 11.87 3.85 8.39
C GLY A 85 11.80 2.88 7.20
N VAL A 86 11.00 3.18 6.17
CA VAL A 86 10.95 2.39 4.93
C VAL A 86 12.30 2.37 4.22
N ILE A 87 13.01 3.50 4.15
CA ILE A 87 14.36 3.56 3.58
C ILE A 87 15.32 2.68 4.39
N GLY A 88 15.28 2.77 5.72
CA GLY A 88 16.08 1.92 6.60
C GLY A 88 15.79 0.42 6.41
N LEU A 89 14.52 0.07 6.20
CA LEU A 89 14.10 -1.31 5.94
C LEU A 89 14.62 -1.81 4.58
N ILE A 90 14.58 -0.98 3.53
CA ILE A 90 15.16 -1.31 2.23
C ILE A 90 16.68 -1.53 2.36
N VAL A 91 17.38 -0.68 3.10
CA VAL A 91 18.82 -0.84 3.34
C VAL A 91 19.10 -2.15 4.10
N ALA A 92 18.31 -2.46 5.14
CA ALA A 92 18.43 -3.72 5.88
C ALA A 92 18.21 -4.94 4.98
N MET A 93 17.23 -4.88 4.06
CA MET A 93 16.98 -5.93 3.07
C MET A 93 18.17 -6.12 2.13
N VAL A 94 18.80 -5.03 1.66
CA VAL A 94 19.99 -5.09 0.79
C VAL A 94 21.20 -5.65 1.53
N ILE A 95 21.44 -5.20 2.75
CA ILE A 95 22.53 -5.71 3.60
C ILE A 95 22.34 -7.20 3.88
N ASN A 96 21.09 -7.64 4.12
CA ASN A 96 20.81 -9.04 4.43
C ASN A 96 20.96 -10.00 3.23
N ILE A 97 21.26 -9.50 2.02
CA ILE A 97 21.54 -10.34 0.85
C ILE A 97 22.83 -11.15 1.05
N PHE A 98 23.84 -10.59 1.73
CA PHE A 98 25.12 -11.24 1.92
C PHE A 98 25.12 -12.29 3.04
N PRO A 99 24.65 -11.99 4.27
CA PRO A 99 24.66 -12.96 5.37
C PRO A 99 23.45 -13.88 5.37
N GLN A 100 22.35 -13.53 4.69
CA GLN A 100 21.09 -14.29 4.66
C GLN A 100 20.62 -14.76 6.05
N SER A 101 20.74 -13.89 7.05
CA SER A 101 20.45 -14.26 8.45
C SER A 101 18.95 -14.48 8.67
N PRO A 102 18.52 -15.64 9.20
CA PRO A 102 17.11 -15.90 9.53
C PRO A 102 16.56 -14.92 10.57
N ALA A 103 17.38 -14.55 11.57
CA ALA A 103 16.99 -13.60 12.60
C ALA A 103 16.76 -12.19 12.00
N MET A 104 17.60 -11.78 11.04
CA MET A 104 17.44 -10.50 10.35
C MET A 104 16.19 -10.51 9.46
N MET A 105 15.91 -11.62 8.75
CA MET A 105 14.69 -11.75 7.96
C MET A 105 13.43 -11.62 8.82
N PHE A 106 13.40 -12.28 9.97
CA PHE A 106 12.29 -12.19 10.91
C PHE A 106 12.09 -10.77 11.44
N ALA A 107 13.18 -10.09 11.81
CA ALA A 107 13.14 -8.70 12.26
C ALA A 107 12.62 -7.76 11.16
N ILE A 108 13.11 -7.91 9.92
CA ILE A 108 12.65 -7.14 8.75
C ILE A 108 11.15 -7.32 8.55
N SER A 109 10.63 -8.54 8.62
CA SER A 109 9.20 -8.82 8.44
C SER A 109 8.34 -8.13 9.51
N ILE A 110 8.67 -8.28 10.79
CA ILE A 110 7.90 -7.65 11.88
C ILE A 110 7.94 -6.12 11.78
N ILE A 111 9.14 -5.56 11.62
CA ILE A 111 9.31 -4.11 11.53
C ILE A 111 8.59 -3.57 10.30
N GLY A 112 8.66 -4.28 9.18
CA GLY A 112 7.93 -3.96 7.95
C GLY A 112 6.44 -3.86 8.21
N VAL A 113 5.82 -4.91 8.76
CA VAL A 113 4.39 -4.91 9.08
C VAL A 113 4.01 -3.73 9.97
N LEU A 114 4.80 -3.42 11.01
CA LEU A 114 4.53 -2.28 11.90
C LEU A 114 4.62 -0.92 11.19
N ILE A 115 5.65 -0.72 10.36
CA ILE A 115 5.85 0.52 9.60
C ILE A 115 4.70 0.70 8.60
N PHE A 116 4.35 -0.33 7.83
CA PHE A 116 3.28 -0.26 6.85
C PHE A 116 1.89 -0.13 7.49
N ALA A 117 1.67 -0.74 8.65
CA ALA A 117 0.46 -0.52 9.43
C ALA A 117 0.31 0.93 9.87
N ALA A 118 1.38 1.53 10.40
CA ALA A 118 1.38 2.94 10.79
C ALA A 118 1.24 3.88 9.58
N LEU A 119 1.89 3.57 8.45
CA LEU A 119 1.73 4.31 7.19
C LEU A 119 0.29 4.23 6.66
N THR A 120 -0.38 3.09 6.79
CA THR A 120 -1.79 2.95 6.38
C THR A 120 -2.70 3.91 7.15
N ALA A 121 -2.51 4.00 8.47
CA ALA A 121 -3.28 4.93 9.31
C ALA A 121 -2.96 6.39 8.97
N TYR A 122 -1.68 6.71 8.76
CA TYR A 122 -1.22 8.03 8.31
C TYR A 122 -1.83 8.43 6.96
N ASP A 123 -1.72 7.56 5.96
CA ASP A 123 -2.21 7.84 4.60
C ASP A 123 -3.73 8.04 4.60
N THR A 124 -4.46 7.24 5.37
CA THR A 124 -5.92 7.40 5.51
C THR A 124 -6.27 8.76 6.11
N GLN A 125 -5.54 9.19 7.13
CA GLN A 125 -5.74 10.52 7.72
C GLN A 125 -5.38 11.64 6.73
N ALA A 126 -4.27 11.50 6.01
CA ALA A 126 -3.83 12.47 5.01
C ALA A 126 -4.87 12.64 3.89
N ILE A 127 -5.40 11.52 3.36
CA ILE A 127 -6.47 11.53 2.35
C ILE A 127 -7.72 12.26 2.86
N LYS A 128 -8.14 11.99 4.10
CA LYS A 128 -9.27 12.69 4.71
C LYS A 128 -9.01 14.20 4.81
N ASN A 129 -7.83 14.59 5.28
CA ASN A 129 -7.49 16.00 5.46
C ASN A 129 -7.42 16.75 4.12
N GLU A 130 -6.82 16.15 3.09
CA GLU A 130 -6.81 16.68 1.73
C GLU A 130 -8.24 16.80 1.17
N TYR A 131 -9.08 15.77 1.36
CA TYR A 131 -10.47 15.82 0.92
C TYR A 131 -11.25 17.00 1.52
N VAL A 132 -11.13 17.22 2.83
CA VAL A 132 -11.78 18.34 3.51
C VAL A 132 -11.25 19.69 3.02
N ALA A 133 -9.94 19.80 2.77
CA ALA A 133 -9.33 21.03 2.26
C ALA A 133 -9.81 21.39 0.84
N HIS A 134 -9.87 20.42 -0.07
CA HIS A 134 -10.37 20.64 -1.44
C HIS A 134 -11.90 20.85 -1.48
N ALA A 135 -12.65 20.19 -0.59
CA ALA A 135 -14.08 20.41 -0.44
C ALA A 135 -14.40 21.85 0.00
N ALA A 136 -13.60 22.42 0.90
CA ALA A 136 -13.74 23.81 1.33
C ALA A 136 -13.44 24.83 0.21
N GLN A 137 -12.63 24.45 -0.78
CA GLN A 137 -12.24 25.29 -1.92
C GLN A 137 -13.17 25.14 -3.14
N GLY A 138 -14.14 24.22 -3.08
CA GLY A 138 -15.10 24.00 -4.18
C GLY A 138 -14.53 23.30 -5.41
N ASP A 139 -13.40 22.59 -5.27
CA ASP A 139 -12.68 21.93 -6.37
C ASP A 139 -13.38 20.63 -6.82
N GLN A 140 -14.50 20.78 -7.53
CA GLN A 140 -15.39 19.68 -7.94
C GLN A 140 -14.67 18.62 -8.79
N GLU A 141 -13.69 19.01 -9.62
CA GLU A 141 -12.96 18.08 -10.46
C GLU A 141 -12.00 17.20 -9.64
N TRP A 142 -11.29 17.78 -8.67
CA TRP A 142 -10.43 17.03 -7.77
C TRP A 142 -11.25 16.10 -6.87
N LEU A 143 -12.40 16.55 -6.36
CA LEU A 143 -13.29 15.74 -5.52
C LEU A 143 -13.76 14.47 -6.23
N GLN A 144 -14.07 14.54 -7.53
CA GLN A 144 -14.44 13.37 -8.34
C GLN A 144 -13.28 12.36 -8.50
N LYS A 145 -12.03 12.83 -8.46
CA LYS A 145 -10.82 11.99 -8.57
C LYS A 145 -10.29 11.51 -7.22
N SER A 146 -10.71 12.15 -6.12
CA SER A 146 -10.16 11.96 -4.77
C SER A 146 -10.18 10.51 -4.30
N ALA A 147 -11.27 9.78 -4.58
CA ALA A 147 -11.40 8.36 -4.24
C ALA A 147 -10.35 7.49 -4.95
N ILE A 148 -10.04 7.80 -6.22
CA ILE A 148 -9.07 7.04 -7.03
C ILE A 148 -7.66 7.36 -6.58
N MET A 149 -7.37 8.63 -6.32
CA MET A 149 -6.07 9.07 -5.81
C MET A 149 -5.78 8.49 -4.42
N GLY A 150 -6.80 8.45 -3.55
CA GLY A 150 -6.72 7.81 -2.25
C GLY A 150 -6.45 6.31 -2.36
N ALA A 151 -7.20 5.60 -3.22
CA ALA A 151 -7.01 4.18 -3.46
C ALA A 151 -5.60 3.84 -3.97
N LEU A 152 -5.04 4.65 -4.88
CA LEU A 152 -3.68 4.46 -5.41
C LEU A 152 -2.59 4.71 -4.37
N ARG A 153 -2.77 5.69 -3.48
CA ARG A 153 -1.83 5.95 -2.38
C ARG A 153 -1.81 4.78 -1.40
N LEU A 154 -2.97 4.34 -0.97
CA LEU A 154 -3.10 3.21 -0.05
C LEU A 154 -2.58 1.90 -0.67
N GLY A 155 -2.82 1.69 -1.97
CA GLY A 155 -2.31 0.53 -2.71
C GLY A 155 -0.78 0.48 -2.78
N ARG A 156 -0.06 1.60 -2.67
CA ARG A 156 1.41 1.62 -2.66
C ARG A 156 2.01 1.00 -1.40
N VAL A 157 1.39 1.26 -0.26
CA VAL A 157 1.81 0.75 1.06
C VAL A 157 1.69 -0.78 1.12
N ALA A 158 0.63 -1.34 0.52
CA ALA A 158 0.44 -2.79 0.45
C ALA A 158 1.50 -3.51 -0.41
N ASN A 159 1.91 -2.89 -1.53
CA ASN A 159 2.82 -3.52 -2.50
C ASN A 159 4.28 -3.64 -2.02
N VAL A 160 4.75 -2.79 -1.10
CA VAL A 160 6.14 -2.86 -0.62
C VAL A 160 6.34 -4.02 0.36
N VAL A 161 5.31 -4.40 1.13
CA VAL A 161 5.32 -5.59 1.98
C VAL A 161 5.48 -6.86 1.15
N GLU A 162 4.76 -6.95 0.04
CA GLU A 162 4.76 -8.13 -0.83
C GLU A 162 6.13 -8.39 -1.50
N ILE A 163 6.89 -7.32 -1.80
CA ILE A 163 8.26 -7.43 -2.33
C ILE A 163 9.24 -7.98 -1.28
N ALA A 164 9.00 -7.70 0.00
CA ALA A 164 9.82 -8.23 1.09
C ALA A 164 9.48 -9.71 1.39
N GLU A 165 8.21 -10.10 1.26
CA GLU A 165 7.74 -11.47 1.52
C GLU A 165 8.14 -12.46 0.40
N GLN A 166 8.24 -12.01 -0.85
CA GLN A 166 8.63 -12.85 -2.00
C GLN A 166 10.08 -13.37 -1.97
N ARG A 167 10.89 -13.00 -0.96
CA ARG A 167 12.23 -13.57 -0.72
C ARG A 167 12.29 -14.64 0.36
N ALA A 168 11.15 -15.09 0.88
CA ALA A 168 11.06 -16.28 1.72
C ALA A 168 10.52 -17.54 0.99
N PRO A 169 10.94 -17.90 -0.25
CA PRO A 169 10.64 -19.24 -0.75
C PRO A 169 11.60 -20.22 -0.07
N GLY A 170 11.21 -20.75 1.10
CA GLY A 170 12.01 -21.78 1.77
C GLY A 170 11.79 -22.03 3.25
N MET A 171 10.66 -21.62 3.84
CA MET A 171 10.19 -22.32 5.06
C MET A 171 9.33 -23.51 4.66
#